data_AF-A0A7X0JA56-F1
#
_entry.id   AF-A0A7X0JA56-F1
#
_cell.length_a   1.000
_cell.length_b   1.000
_cell.length_c   1.000
_cell.angle_alpha   90.00
_cell.angle_beta   90.00
_cell.angle_gamma   90.00
#
_symmetry.space_group_name_H-M   'P 1'
#
loop_
_entity.id
_entity.type
_entity.pdbx_description
1 polymer ?
#
loop_
_entity_poly.entity_id
_entity_poly.type
_entity_poly.pdbx_seq_one_letter_code
_entity_poly.pdbx_strand_id
1 'polypeptide(L)' 'MPTFRVAIVDGAASASSLEEHSTIEEAKDRTIRAALSLLLKVRTKENRRTATCEVAEMPHGQQLSFQVTLELKDFI' A
#
# COMPACT_ATOMS: atom_id res chain seq x y z
N MET A 1 15.20 -13.29 -7.97
CA MET A 1 14.82 -12.23 -7.00
C MET A 1 13.63 -12.76 -6.22
N PRO A 2 13.50 -12.49 -4.91
CA PRO A 2 12.34 -12.93 -4.16
C PRO A 2 11.05 -12.32 -4.70
N THR A 3 9.97 -13.10 -4.67
CA THR A 3 8.64 -12.66 -5.09
C THR A 3 7.84 -12.23 -3.88
N PHE A 4 7.26 -11.04 -3.94
CA PHE A 4 6.42 -10.49 -2.89
C PHE A 4 5.00 -10.36 -3.40
N ARG A 5 4.06 -10.83 -2.59
CA ARG A 5 2.65 -10.53 -2.76
C ARG A 5 2.35 -9.22 -2.06
N VAL A 6 1.95 -8.21 -2.83
CA VAL A 6 1.51 -6.92 -2.31
C VAL A 6 -0.01 -6.86 -2.39
N ALA A 7 -0.65 -6.34 -1.36
CA ALA A 7 -2.08 -6.06 -1.34
C ALA A 7 -2.34 -4.69 -0.72
N ILE A 8 -3.25 -3.91 -1.31
CA ILE A 8 -3.69 -2.60 -0.85
C ILE A 8 -5.20 -2.64 -0.78
N VAL A 9 -5.76 -2.34 0.39
CA VAL A 9 -7.19 -2.31 0.67
C VAL A 9 -7.56 -0.94 1.20
N ASP A 10 -8.32 -0.18 0.41
CA ASP A 10 -8.86 1.14 0.73
C ASP A 10 -10.39 1.03 0.77
N GLY A 11 -10.94 0.44 1.84
CA GLY A 11 -12.38 0.35 2.18
C GLY A 11 -13.36 -0.10 1.07
N ALA A 12 -13.49 0.71 0.02
CA ALA A 12 -14.22 0.48 -1.22
C ALA A 12 -13.46 -0.32 -2.30
N ALA A 13 -12.13 -0.40 -2.25
CA ALA A 13 -11.32 -1.07 -3.27
C ALA A 13 -10.21 -1.95 -2.67
N SER A 14 -9.97 -3.10 -3.28
CA SER A 14 -8.82 -3.96 -3.00
C SER A 14 -8.03 -4.25 -4.28
N ALA A 15 -6.72 -4.10 -4.21
CA ALA A 15 -5.79 -4.42 -5.28
C ALA A 15 -4.72 -5.35 -4.73
N SER A 16 -4.41 -6.44 -5.43
CA SER A 16 -3.28 -7.31 -5.07
C SER A 16 -2.49 -7.70 -6.30
N SER A 17 -1.17 -7.71 -6.18
CA SER A 17 -0.25 -8.10 -7.25
C SER A 17 0.91 -8.93 -6.71
N LEU A 18 1.55 -9.68 -7.59
CA LEU A 18 2.84 -10.30 -7.32
C LEU A 18 3.92 -9.43 -7.97
N GLU A 19 4.90 -9.03 -7.19
CA GLU A 19 6.00 -8.17 -7.63
C GLU A 19 7.34 -8.79 -7.23
N GLU A 20 8.34 -8.68 -8.10
CA GLU A 20 9.70 -9.14 -7.83
C GLU A 20 10.53 -7.97 -7.30
N HIS A 21 11.06 -8.11 -6.09
CA HIS A 21 11.92 -7.11 -5.46
C HIS A 21 13.17 -7.75 -4.90
N SER A 22 14.21 -6.97 -4.63
CA SER A 22 15.44 -7.51 -4.04
C SER A 22 15.27 -7.70 -2.53
N THR A 23 14.52 -6.80 -1.87
CA THR A 23 14.24 -6.85 -0.43
C THR A 23 12.78 -6.54 -0.10
N ILE A 24 12.35 -6.94 1.09
CA ILE A 24 11.01 -6.61 1.60
C ILE A 24 10.82 -5.10 1.83
N GLU A 25 11.91 -4.36 2.11
CA GLU A 25 11.85 -2.91 2.27
C GLU A 25 11.57 -2.20 0.94
N GLU A 26 12.16 -2.67 -0.17
CA GLU A 26 11.84 -2.18 -1.51
C GLU A 26 10.38 -2.46 -1.88
N ALA A 27 9.89 -3.68 -1.58
CA ALA A 27 8.49 -4.06 -1.80
C ALA A 27 7.55 -3.17 -0.97
N LYS A 28 7.89 -2.93 0.30
CA LYS A 28 7.13 -2.05 1.21
C LYS A 28 7.04 -0.63 0.67
N ASP A 29 8.17 -0.05 0.26
CA ASP A 29 8.22 1.32 -0.22
C ASP A 29 7.44 1.51 -1.54
N ARG A 30 7.54 0.54 -2.47
CA ARG A 30 6.69 0.49 -3.67
C ARG A 30 5.21 0.42 -3.33
N THR A 31 4.84 -0.44 -2.38
CA THR A 31 3.45 -0.60 -1.93
C THR A 31 2.91 0.68 -1.31
N ILE A 32 3.70 1.38 -0.48
CA ILE A 32 3.33 2.68 0.10
C ILE A 32 3.07 3.71 -1.00
N ARG A 33 3.94 3.79 -2.00
CA ARG A 33 3.78 4.72 -3.13
C ARG A 33 2.53 4.43 -3.95
N ALA A 34 2.24 3.16 -4.23
CA ALA A 34 1.03 2.74 -4.91
C ALA A 34 -0.23 3.08 -4.09
N ALA A 35 -0.21 2.81 -2.79
CA ALA A 35 -1.30 3.15 -1.87
C ALA A 35 -1.55 4.66 -1.81
N LEU A 36 -0.51 5.48 -1.67
CA LEU A 36 -0.64 6.95 -1.70
C LEU A 36 -1.20 7.45 -3.04
N SER A 37 -0.75 6.89 -4.17
CA SER A 37 -1.30 7.23 -5.49
C SER A 37 -2.78 6.88 -5.62
N LEU A 38 -3.18 5.71 -5.12
CA LEU A 38 -4.61 5.32 -5.05
C LEU A 38 -5.39 6.31 -4.20
N LEU A 39 -4.93 6.54 -2.97
CA LEU A 39 -5.55 7.46 -2.02
C LEU A 39 -5.67 8.87 -2.60
N LEU A 40 -4.68 9.38 -3.35
CA LEU A 40 -4.75 10.70 -4.01
C LEU A 40 -5.70 10.74 -5.21
N LYS A 41 -5.81 9.66 -5.98
CA LYS A 41 -6.68 9.59 -7.17
C LYS A 41 -8.16 9.61 -6.81
N VAL A 42 -8.54 9.06 -5.65
CA VAL A 42 -9.94 9.10 -5.23
C VAL A 42 -10.30 10.56 -4.95
N ARG A 43 -11.20 11.17 -5.73
CA ARG A 43 -11.72 12.51 -5.44
C ARG A 43 -12.85 12.40 -4.41
N THR A 44 -12.51 12.17 -3.15
CA THR A 44 -13.48 12.25 -2.04
C THR A 44 -13.39 13.59 -1.31
N LYS A 45 -14.47 13.99 -0.64
CA LYS A 45 -14.49 15.18 0.23
C LYS A 45 -13.88 14.92 1.62
N GLU A 46 -13.29 13.74 1.84
CA GLU A 46 -12.73 13.39 3.14
C GLU A 46 -11.30 13.88 3.28
N ASN A 47 -11.04 14.60 4.37
CA ASN A 47 -9.73 15.13 4.71
C ASN A 47 -8.74 14.07 5.20
N ARG A 48 -9.24 12.89 5.60
CA ARG A 48 -8.43 11.78 6.05
C ARG A 48 -8.84 10.49 5.36
N ARG A 49 -7.87 9.76 4.83
CA ARG A 49 -8.07 8.46 4.18
C ARG A 49 -7.02 7.47 4.64
N THR A 50 -7.41 6.20 4.77
CA THR A 50 -6.52 5.15 5.26
C THR A 50 -6.64 3.92 4.37
N ALA A 51 -5.51 3.46 3.85
CA ALA A 51 -5.38 2.19 3.15
C ALA A 51 -4.58 1.20 4.00
N THR A 52 -5.06 -0.04 4.07
CA THR A 52 -4.30 -1.14 4.67
C THR A 52 -3.45 -1.80 3.59
N CYS A 53 -2.17 -1.97 3.87
CA CYS A 53 -1.20 -2.55 2.96
C CYS A 53 -0.62 -3.82 3.58
N GLU A 54 -0.46 -4.85 2.76
CA GLU A 54 0.15 -6.11 3.15
C GLU A 54 1.22 -6.50 2.14
N VAL A 55 2.38 -6.92 2.63
CA VAL A 55 3.51 -7.39 1.82
C VAL A 55 3.93 -8.73 2.39
N ALA A 56 3.86 -9.79 1.59
CA ALA A 56 4.24 -11.14 2.00
C ALA A 56 5.26 -11.71 1.02
N GLU A 57 6.42 -12.14 1.52
CA GLU A 57 7.44 -12.82 0.73
C GLU A 57 7.07 -14.30 0.52
N MET A 58 7.10 -14.76 -0.72
CA MET A 58 6.71 -16.12 -1.11
C MET A 58 7.95 -16.97 -1.46
N PRO A 59 7.95 -18.30 -1.21
CA PRO A 59 6.83 -19.10 -0.68
C PRO A 59 6.78 -19.29 0.85
N HIS A 60 7.80 -18.87 1.60
CA HIS A 60 7.91 -19.13 3.05
C HIS A 60 8.40 -17.93 3.86
N GLY A 61 8.34 -16.73 3.27
CA GLY A 61 9.06 -15.57 3.78
C GLY A 61 8.26 -14.72 4.76
N GLN A 62 8.87 -13.57 5.07
CA GLN A 62 8.34 -12.60 6.03
C GLN A 62 7.05 -11.94 5.50
N GLN A 63 6.08 -11.72 6.40
CA GLN A 63 4.90 -10.91 6.13
C GLN A 63 4.93 -9.62 6.95
N LEU A 64 4.56 -8.51 6.32
CA LEU A 64 4.39 -7.21 6.92
C LEU A 64 2.99 -6.69 6.61
N SER A 65 2.28 -6.23 7.64
CA SER A 65 1.03 -5.50 7.50
C SER A 65 1.18 -4.13 8.11
N PHE A 66 0.74 -3.09 7.39
CA PHE A 66 0.85 -1.71 7.83
C PHE A 66 -0.27 -0.86 7.23
N GLN A 67 -0.58 0.26 7.87
CA GLN A 67 -1.58 1.21 7.39
C GLN A 67 -0.92 2.47 6.88
N VAL A 68 -1.38 2.94 5.72
CA VAL A 68 -0.99 4.21 5.13
C VAL A 68 -2.15 5.17 5.27
N THR A 69 -1.96 6.25 6.02
CA THR A 69 -2.96 7.30 6.17
C THR A 69 -2.51 8.56 5.45
N LEU A 70 -3.37 9.07 4.57
CA LEU A 70 -3.22 10.37 3.93
C LEU A 70 -4.12 11.38 4.64
N GLU A 71 -3.53 12.43 5.18
CA GLU A 71 -4.24 13.57 5.77
C GLU A 71 -4.01 14.81 4.91
N LEU A 72 -5.09 15.27 4.27
CA LEU A 72 -5.11 16.54 3.55
C LEU A 72 -5.37 17.64 4.59
N LYS A 73 -4.33 18.38 4.96
CA LYS A 73 -4.53 19.61 5.73
C LYS A 73 -5.06 20.68 4.79
N ASP A 74 -6.26 21.19 5.06
CA ASP A 74 -6.75 22.41 4.47
C ASP A 74 -5.73 23.53 4.74
N PHE A 75 -5.08 24.02 3.68
CA PHE A 75 -4.30 25.25 3.76
C PHE A 75 -5.32 26.40 3.77
N ILE A 76 -5.61 26.93 4.97
CA ILE A 76 -6.33 28.18 5.21
C ILE A 76 -5.35 29.34 5.04
#